data_AF-R9J3R4-F1
#
_entry.id   AF-R9J3R4-F1
#
_cell.length_a   1.000
_cell.length_b   1.000
_cell.length_c   1.000
_cell.angle_alpha   90.00
_cell.angle_beta   90.00
_cell.angle_gamma   90.00
#
_symmetry.space_group_name_H-M   'P 1'
#
loop_
_entity.id
_entity.type
_entity.pdbx_description
1 polymer ?
#
loop_
_entity_poly.entity_id
_entity_poly.type
_entity_poly.pdbx_seq_one_letter_code
_entity_poly.pdbx_strand_id
1 'polypeptide(L)'
;MEYDSESDSYTCRNSKKLTADHIRHSKSKTGYVSEKTIYKCEDCSGCPYKSDCIKGNNCKTPMEERTKTLQVAKTFLKHRKEDLERILSEEGILFRTNRSIQAEGSFGD
;
A
#
# COMPACT_ATOMS: atom_id res chain seq x y z
N MET A 1 7.78 -6.44 -3.13
CA MET A 1 8.18 -5.70 -4.36
C MET A 1 9.07 -4.59 -3.89
N GLU A 2 10.21 -4.45 -4.53
CA GLU A 2 11.19 -3.42 -4.20
C GLU A 2 10.83 -2.13 -4.93
N TYR A 3 11.02 -1.00 -4.24
CA TYR A 3 10.81 0.34 -4.76
C TYR A 3 12.17 0.95 -5.08
N ASP A 4 12.33 1.42 -6.32
CA ASP A 4 13.49 2.19 -6.75
C ASP A 4 13.13 3.69 -6.70
N SER A 5 13.82 4.42 -5.82
CA SER A 5 13.62 5.85 -5.64
C SER A 5 14.20 6.71 -6.76
N GLU A 6 15.22 6.24 -7.48
CA GLU A 6 15.85 7.01 -8.56
C GLU A 6 14.95 7.05 -9.79
N SER A 7 14.34 5.92 -10.14
CA SER A 7 13.45 5.81 -11.29
C SER A 7 11.96 5.95 -10.98
N ASP A 8 11.60 6.20 -9.70
CA ASP A 8 10.21 6.16 -9.19
C ASP A 8 9.44 4.97 -9.76
N SER A 9 9.94 3.76 -9.50
CA SER A 9 9.36 2.53 -10.08
C SER A 9 9.40 1.35 -9.13
N TYR A 10 8.56 0.35 -9.41
CA TYR A 10 8.54 -0.92 -8.69
C TYR A 10 8.90 -2.08 -9.61
N THR A 11 9.63 -3.06 -9.11
CA THR A 11 9.92 -4.29 -9.87
C THR A 11 8.96 -5.41 -9.45
N CYS A 12 8.29 -6.02 -10.42
CA CYS A 12 7.37 -7.14 -10.17
C CYS A 12 8.10 -8.49 -10.09
N ARG A 13 7.36 -9.56 -9.73
CA ARG A 13 7.88 -10.94 -9.67
C ARG A 13 8.46 -11.44 -11.00
N ASN A 14 7.98 -10.90 -12.13
CA ASN A 14 8.47 -11.23 -13.47
C ASN A 14 9.54 -10.24 -13.97
N SER A 15 10.23 -9.54 -13.06
CA SER A 15 11.31 -8.57 -13.35
C SER A 15 10.94 -7.40 -14.26
N LYS A 16 9.65 -7.20 -14.58
CA LYS A 16 9.17 -6.00 -15.29
C LYS A 16 8.99 -4.83 -14.34
N LYS A 17 9.33 -3.63 -14.82
CA LYS A 17 9.13 -2.36 -14.09
C LYS A 17 7.68 -1.91 -14.15
N LEU A 18 7.22 -1.32 -13.06
CA LEU A 18 5.98 -0.58 -12.95
C LEU A 18 6.34 0.88 -12.75
N THR A 19 6.07 1.71 -13.75
CA THR A 19 6.33 3.15 -13.72
C THR A 19 5.10 3.90 -13.23
N ALA A 20 5.30 5.11 -12.72
CA ALA A 20 4.21 5.99 -12.33
C ALA A 20 3.36 6.36 -13.56
N ASP A 21 2.07 6.05 -13.52
CA ASP A 21 1.12 6.28 -14.60
C ASP A 21 0.33 7.57 -14.35
N HIS A 22 -0.33 7.67 -13.20
CA HIS A 22 -1.03 8.88 -12.78
C HIS A 22 -1.22 8.93 -11.26
N ILE A 23 -1.61 10.10 -10.78
CA ILE A 23 -2.03 10.31 -9.40
C ILE A 23 -3.55 10.28 -9.33
N ARG A 24 -4.09 9.53 -8.37
CA ARG A 24 -5.52 9.47 -8.08
C ARG A 24 -5.81 10.13 -6.75
N HIS A 25 -6.70 11.12 -6.78
CA HIS A 25 -7.29 11.71 -5.58
C HIS A 25 -8.61 11.03 -5.22
N SER A 26 -8.87 10.86 -3.93
CA SER A 26 -10.14 10.36 -3.43
C SER A 26 -10.55 11.12 -2.17
N LYS A 27 -11.79 11.59 -2.16
CA LYS A 27 -12.38 12.32 -1.06
C LYS A 27 -13.28 11.39 -0.24
N SER A 28 -13.07 11.37 1.07
CA SER A 28 -13.91 10.64 2.02
C SER A 28 -15.21 11.40 2.35
N LYS A 29 -16.14 10.74 3.04
CA LYS A 29 -17.40 11.35 3.50
C LYS A 29 -17.16 12.57 4.42
N THR A 30 -16.09 12.55 5.22
CA THR A 30 -15.73 13.66 6.14
C THR A 30 -14.94 14.77 5.45
N GLY A 31 -14.70 14.66 4.14
CA GLY A 31 -14.02 15.68 3.36
C GLY A 31 -12.51 15.51 3.24
N TYR A 32 -11.90 14.56 3.97
CA TYR A 32 -10.47 14.25 3.83
C TYR A 32 -10.14 13.79 2.40
N VAL A 33 -9.11 14.40 1.82
CA VAL A 33 -8.59 14.08 0.48
C VAL A 33 -7.34 13.24 0.62
N SER A 34 -7.38 12.04 0.06
CA SER A 34 -6.24 11.12 -0.03
C SER A 34 -5.65 11.12 -1.43
N GLU A 35 -4.33 10.97 -1.51
CA GLU A 35 -3.58 10.85 -2.76
C GLU A 35 -2.95 9.46 -2.87
N LYS A 36 -3.08 8.86 -4.05
CA LYS A 36 -2.43 7.58 -4.39
C LYS A 36 -1.77 7.68 -5.75
N THR A 37 -0.48 7.35 -5.81
CA THR A 37 0.22 7.14 -7.07
C THR A 37 -0.16 5.77 -7.61
N ILE A 38 -0.59 5.73 -8.86
CA ILE A 38 -0.90 4.52 -9.60
C ILE A 38 0.33 4.16 -10.42
N TYR A 39 0.87 2.97 -10.18
CA TYR A 39 1.97 2.41 -10.94
C TYR A 39 1.46 1.30 -11.85
N LYS A 40 1.93 1.26 -13.09
CA LYS A 40 1.45 0.31 -14.09
C LYS A 40 2.62 -0.37 -14.79
N CYS A 41 2.48 -1.68 -14.98
CA CYS A 41 3.40 -2.45 -15.82
C CYS A 41 3.08 -2.14 -17.29
N GLU A 42 4.10 -1.84 -18.08
CA GLU A 42 3.95 -1.54 -19.51
C GLU A 42 3.25 -2.68 -20.26
N ASP A 43 3.70 -3.92 -20.05
CA ASP A 43 3.12 -5.09 -20.68
C ASP A 43 3.15 -6.32 -19.75
N CYS A 44 2.06 -7.10 -19.75
CA CYS A 44 1.95 -8.37 -19.02
C CYS A 44 1.65 -9.56 -19.93
N SER A 45 1.81 -9.42 -21.25
CA SER A 45 1.64 -10.48 -22.23
C SER A 45 2.64 -11.61 -21.98
N GLY A 46 2.19 -12.86 -22.07
CA GLY A 46 3.02 -14.05 -21.83
C GLY A 46 3.54 -14.22 -20.40
N CYS A 47 3.09 -13.41 -19.43
CA CYS A 47 3.56 -13.54 -18.04
C CYS A 47 2.98 -14.83 -17.40
N PRO A 48 3.83 -15.76 -16.92
CA PRO A 48 3.36 -17.03 -16.35
C PRO A 48 2.63 -16.83 -15.01
N TYR A 49 2.79 -15.68 -14.36
CA TYR A 49 2.18 -15.34 -13.09
C TYR A 49 0.92 -14.49 -13.23
N LYS A 50 0.41 -14.25 -14.45
CA LYS A 50 -0.60 -13.22 -14.72
C LYS A 50 -1.91 -13.46 -13.96
N SER A 51 -2.43 -14.70 -14.01
CA SER A 51 -3.67 -15.11 -13.34
C SER A 51 -3.62 -14.89 -11.83
N ASP A 52 -2.48 -15.20 -11.20
CA ASP A 52 -2.30 -15.08 -9.75
C ASP A 52 -1.99 -13.64 -9.33
N CYS A 53 -1.35 -12.88 -10.21
CA CYS A 53 -0.88 -11.53 -9.93
C CYS A 53 -1.97 -10.46 -10.12
N ILE A 54 -2.82 -10.57 -11.13
CA ILE A 54 -3.85 -9.58 -11.45
C ILE A 54 -5.21 -10.09 -10.95
N LYS A 55 -5.66 -9.56 -9.81
CA LYS A 55 -6.97 -9.90 -9.23
C LYS A 55 -8.07 -9.06 -9.86
N GLY A 56 -9.23 -9.65 -10.16
CA GLY A 56 -10.39 -8.86 -10.59
C GLY A 56 -11.58 -9.68 -11.07
N ASN A 57 -12.54 -9.91 -10.18
CA ASN A 57 -13.80 -10.59 -10.52
C ASN A 57 -14.84 -9.64 -11.14
N ASN A 58 -14.62 -8.31 -11.15
CA ASN A 58 -15.58 -7.28 -11.62
C ASN A 58 -14.99 -6.27 -12.63
N CYS A 59 -13.93 -6.62 -13.36
CA CYS A 59 -13.38 -5.78 -14.41
C CYS A 59 -13.89 -6.26 -15.78
N LYS A 60 -14.34 -5.32 -16.62
CA LYS A 60 -14.88 -5.63 -17.96
C LYS A 60 -13.80 -5.98 -18.99
N THR A 61 -12.56 -5.55 -18.77
CA THR A 61 -11.42 -5.86 -19.63
C THR A 61 -11.06 -7.35 -19.51
N PRO A 62 -10.84 -8.09 -20.59
CA PRO A 62 -10.39 -9.49 -20.55
C PRO A 62 -9.05 -9.65 -19.80
N MET A 63 -8.79 -10.82 -19.21
CA MET A 63 -7.55 -11.05 -18.45
C MET A 63 -6.30 -10.89 -19.33
N GLU A 64 -6.42 -11.28 -20.60
CA GLU A 64 -5.37 -11.23 -21.62
C GLU A 64 -4.88 -9.80 -21.87
N GLU A 65 -5.79 -8.82 -21.84
CA GLU A 65 -5.50 -7.40 -22.08
C GLU A 65 -5.09 -6.64 -20.80
N ARG A 66 -5.27 -7.24 -19.63
CA ARG A 66 -4.93 -6.58 -18.36
C ARG A 66 -3.43 -6.49 -18.15
N THR A 67 -3.03 -5.42 -17.51
CA THR A 67 -1.66 -5.19 -17.02
C THR A 67 -1.68 -5.04 -15.51
N LYS A 68 -0.54 -5.36 -14.87
CA LYS A 68 -0.40 -5.23 -13.43
C LYS A 68 -0.45 -3.76 -13.03
N THR A 69 -1.34 -3.43 -12.10
CA THR A 69 -1.42 -2.10 -11.48
C THR A 69 -1.15 -2.22 -9.98
N LEU A 70 -0.43 -1.25 -9.43
CA LEU A 70 -0.17 -1.08 -8.00
C LEU A 70 -0.61 0.33 -7.59
N GLN A 71 -1.25 0.46 -6.44
CA GLN A 71 -1.61 1.76 -5.87
C GLN A 71 -0.82 1.98 -4.61
N VAL A 72 -0.14 3.13 -4.51
CA VAL A 72 0.71 3.46 -3.36
C VAL A 72 0.36 4.84 -2.83
N ALA A 73 0.04 4.91 -1.55
CA ALA A 73 -0.06 6.18 -0.82
C ALA A 73 1.29 6.49 -0.17
N LYS A 74 2.12 7.31 -0.83
CA LYS A 74 3.48 7.64 -0.35
C LYS A 74 3.46 8.23 1.07
N THR A 75 2.52 9.15 1.34
CA THR A 75 2.32 9.76 2.67
C THR A 75 1.99 8.74 3.74
N PHE A 76 1.13 7.76 3.43
CA PHE A 76 0.79 6.70 4.38
C PHE A 76 2.00 5.81 4.70
N LEU A 77 2.81 5.45 3.71
CA LEU A 77 4.02 4.66 3.94
C LEU A 77 5.03 5.42 4.81
N LYS A 78 5.18 6.73 4.61
CA LYS A 78 6.01 7.59 5.44
C LYS A 78 5.56 7.54 6.91
N HIS A 79 4.29 7.85 7.17
CA HIS A 79 3.76 7.83 8.53
C HIS A 79 3.81 6.44 9.17
N ARG A 80 3.52 5.39 8.41
CA ARG A 80 3.65 4.02 8.90
C ARG A 80 5.08 3.70 9.36
N LYS A 81 6.10 4.21 8.65
CA LYS A 81 7.51 4.03 9.04
C LYS A 81 7.82 4.80 10.31
N GLU A 82 7.46 6.08 10.37
CA GLU A 82 7.63 6.94 11.55
C GLU A 82 6.92 6.36 12.79
N ASP A 83 5.70 5.85 12.62
CA ASP A 83 4.93 5.20 13.67
C ASP A 83 5.61 3.94 14.17
N LEU A 84 6.12 3.10 13.26
CA LEU A 84 6.82 1.87 13.62
C LEU A 84 8.11 2.19 14.42
N GLU A 85 8.88 3.19 13.98
CA GLU A 85 10.06 3.66 14.70
C GLU A 85 9.72 4.13 16.12
N ARG A 86 8.62 4.88 16.28
CA ARG A 86 8.15 5.32 17.60
C ARG A 86 7.64 4.18 18.47
N ILE A 87 6.93 3.20 17.90
CA ILE A 87 6.41 2.04 18.64
C ILE A 87 7.56 1.15 19.15
N LEU A 88 8.63 1.04 18.37
CA LEU A 88 9.79 0.21 18.69
C LEU A 88 10.85 0.95 19.54
N SER A 89 10.68 2.25 19.81
CA SER A 89 11.59 2.99 20.68
C SER A 89 11.45 2.55 22.14
N GLU A 90 12.46 2.84 22.95
CA GLU A 90 12.43 2.55 24.40
C GLU A 90 11.21 3.19 25.08
N GLU A 91 10.92 4.44 24.74
CA GLU A 91 9.74 5.17 25.21
C GLU A 91 8.43 4.50 24.73
N GLY A 92 8.36 4.10 23.47
CA GLY A 92 7.21 3.39 22.91
C GLY A 92 6.94 2.05 23.59
N ILE A 93 7.99 1.27 23.85
CA ILE A 93 7.93 0.00 24.57
C ILE A 93 7.46 0.22 26.02
N LEU A 94 7.99 1.24 26.70
CA LEU A 94 7.57 1.60 28.05
C LEU A 94 6.08 1.95 28.09
N PHE A 95 5.60 2.81 27.20
CA PHE A 95 4.17 3.17 27.13
C PHE A 95 3.29 1.97 26.80
N ARG A 96 3.70 1.10 25.87
CA ARG A 96 2.95 -0.11 25.54
C ARG A 96 2.87 -1.06 26.74
N THR A 97 3.96 -1.22 27.48
CA THR A 97 4.02 -2.06 28.69
C THR A 97 3.10 -1.49 29.77
N ASN A 98 3.20 -0.18 30.05
CA ASN A 98 2.33 0.50 31.01
C ASN A 98 0.84 0.36 30.64
N ARG A 99 0.49 0.50 29.35
CA ARG A 99 -0.89 0.36 28.88
C ARG A 99 -1.40 -1.08 29.01
N SER A 100 -0.54 -2.09 28.89
CA SER A 100 -0.94 -3.49 29.10
C SER A 100 -1.20 -3.84 30.57
N ILE A 101 -0.69 -3.05 31.50
CA ILE A 101 -0.89 -3.22 32.95
C ILE A 101 -2.15 -2.48 33.42
N GLN A 102 -2.53 -1.40 32.75
CA GLN A 102 -3.76 -0.67 33.05
C GLN A 102 -4.98 -1.57 32.79
N ALA A 103 -5.67 -1.97 33.86
CA ALA A 103 -6.97 -2.61 33.75
C ALA A 103 -7.93 -1.60 33.08
N GLU A 104 -8.49 -1.95 31.92
CA GLU A 104 -9.59 -1.18 31.37
C GLU A 104 -10.74 -1.26 32.37
N GLY A 105 -11.14 -0.11 32.93
CA GLY A 105 -12.27 -0.06 33.84
C GLY A 105 -13.49 -0.70 33.18
N SER A 106 -14.18 -1.57 33.90
CA SER A 106 -15.45 -2.12 33.42
C SER A 106 -16.37 -0.94 33.11
N PHE A 107 -16.70 -0.73 31.83
CA PHE A 107 -17.73 0.23 31.45
C PHE A 107 -19.05 -0.32 31.99
N GLY A 108 -19.39 0.08 33.21
CA GLY A 108 -20.68 -0.14 33.84
C GLY A 108 -21.48 1.14 33.74
N ASP A 109 -22.38 1.18 32.75
CA ASP A 109 -23.76 1.69 32.81
C ASP A 109 -24.52 1.19 31.58
#